data_AF-A0A4R5A6W7-F1
#
_entry.id   AF-A0A4R5A6W7-F1
#
_cell.length_a   1.000
_cell.length_b   1.000
_cell.length_c   1.000
_cell.angle_alpha   90.00
_cell.angle_beta   90.00
_cell.angle_gamma   90.00
#
_symmetry.space_group_name_H-M   'P 1'
#
loop_
_entity.id
_entity.type
_entity.pdbx_description
1 polymer ?
#
loop_
_entity_poly.entity_id
_entity_poly.type
_entity_poly.pdbx_seq_one_letter_code
_entity_poly.pdbx_strand_id
1 'polypeptide(L)'
;MAEDFADWYLALRPRVLRAVTVAVGDRDLAEEATAEAFARALARWPAGAALDSPVTWLLKVALNEVRSRWRRSRLERRHLQRLAAEPERHAPAAEPRDDALWAAVAALPERGRQVVAMRYVLDLTEPEIAAALGITRGTVASTLSRARQQLATALTREETP
;
A
#
# COMPACT_ATOMS: atom_id res chain seq x y z
N MET A 1 16.01 -26.04 -14.30
CA MET A 1 15.53 -26.13 -12.90
C MET A 1 14.32 -25.23 -12.82
N ALA A 2 13.11 -25.77 -12.68
CA ALA A 2 11.95 -24.93 -12.42
C ALA A 2 12.22 -24.20 -11.09
N GLU A 3 12.15 -22.87 -11.07
CA GLU A 3 12.14 -22.13 -9.80
C GLU A 3 11.03 -22.73 -8.94
N ASP A 4 11.35 -23.13 -7.72
CA ASP A 4 10.33 -23.54 -6.77
C ASP A 4 9.58 -22.28 -6.33
N PHE A 5 8.25 -22.38 -6.22
CA PHE A 5 7.43 -21.27 -5.73
C PHE A 5 7.90 -20.81 -4.35
N ALA A 6 8.39 -21.73 -3.51
CA ALA A 6 8.93 -21.43 -2.20
C ALA A 6 10.11 -20.43 -2.27
N ASP A 7 11.07 -20.65 -3.16
CA ASP A 7 12.23 -19.77 -3.32
C ASP A 7 11.81 -18.39 -3.85
N TRP A 8 10.89 -18.38 -4.83
CA TRP A 8 10.33 -17.14 -5.39
C TRP A 8 9.54 -16.34 -4.34
N TYR A 9 8.75 -17.01 -3.51
CA TYR A 9 8.02 -16.43 -2.39
C TYR A 9 8.98 -15.79 -1.38
N LEU A 10 9.99 -16.55 -0.93
CA LEU A 10 10.97 -16.07 0.05
C LEU A 10 11.74 -14.86 -0.48
N ALA A 11 12.05 -14.82 -1.79
CA ALA A 11 12.75 -13.71 -2.42
C ALA A 11 11.90 -12.43 -2.51
N LEU A 12 10.62 -12.53 -2.89
CA LEU A 12 9.79 -11.35 -3.18
C LEU A 12 8.96 -10.85 -1.99
N ARG A 13 8.57 -11.73 -1.07
CA ARG A 13 7.66 -11.40 0.04
C ARG A 13 8.14 -10.21 0.87
N PRO A 14 9.42 -10.10 1.30
CA PRO A 14 9.85 -8.97 2.12
C PRO A 14 9.63 -7.62 1.43
N ARG A 15 9.94 -7.54 0.12
CA ARG A 15 9.77 -6.31 -0.67
C ARG A 15 8.30 -5.94 -0.84
N VAL A 16 7.45 -6.91 -1.18
CA VAL A 16 6.00 -6.68 -1.35
C VAL A 16 5.37 -6.27 -0.02
N LEU A 17 5.65 -7.01 1.05
CA LEU A 17 5.10 -6.71 2.37
C LEU A 17 5.51 -5.31 2.83
N ARG A 18 6.78 -4.93 2.67
CA ARG A 18 7.26 -3.60 3.03
C ARG A 18 6.52 -2.51 2.25
N ALA A 19 6.41 -2.65 0.94
CA ALA A 19 5.74 -1.65 0.11
C ALA A 19 4.25 -1.51 0.49
N VAL A 20 3.55 -2.62 0.73
CA VAL A 20 2.16 -2.59 1.20
C VAL A 20 2.06 -2.00 2.62
N THR A 21 2.99 -2.33 3.52
CA THR A 21 3.00 -1.80 4.90
C THR A 21 3.24 -0.29 4.91
N VAL A 22 4.19 0.21 4.11
CA VAL A 22 4.44 1.65 3.95
C VAL A 22 3.21 2.32 3.34
N ALA A 23 2.60 1.72 2.33
CA ALA A 23 1.41 2.27 1.70
C ALA A 23 0.25 2.38 2.71
N VAL A 24 -0.05 1.31 3.43
CA VAL A 24 -1.28 1.20 4.22
C VAL A 24 -1.10 1.74 5.64
N GLY A 25 0.10 1.68 6.20
CA GLY A 25 0.40 2.09 7.58
C GLY A 25 -0.18 1.17 8.65
N ASP A 26 -0.67 -0.01 8.25
CA ASP A 26 -1.24 -1.05 9.10
C ASP A 26 -0.55 -2.37 8.71
N ARG A 27 0.20 -2.93 9.65
CA ARG A 27 1.02 -4.12 9.41
C ARG A 27 0.17 -5.38 9.24
N ASP A 28 -0.86 -5.55 10.05
CA ASP A 28 -1.70 -6.75 10.00
C ASP A 28 -2.47 -6.79 8.68
N LEU A 29 -3.05 -5.64 8.29
CA LEU A 29 -3.70 -5.49 6.99
C LEU A 29 -2.73 -5.71 5.81
N ALA A 30 -1.48 -5.27 5.94
CA ALA A 30 -0.45 -5.49 4.93
C ALA A 30 -0.01 -6.95 4.84
N GLU A 31 0.14 -7.65 5.97
CA GLU A 31 0.48 -9.07 6.01
C GLU A 31 -0.60 -9.93 5.35
N GLU A 32 -1.86 -9.68 5.70
CA GLU A 32 -2.99 -10.40 5.11
C GLU A 32 -3.13 -10.12 3.60
N ALA A 33 -3.01 -8.86 3.18
CA ALA A 33 -3.07 -8.48 1.77
C ALA A 33 -1.92 -9.08 0.95
N THR A 34 -0.72 -9.11 1.53
CA THR A 34 0.45 -9.73 0.91
C THR A 34 0.26 -11.24 0.80
N ALA A 35 -0.22 -11.90 1.87
CA ALA A 35 -0.50 -13.34 1.85
C ALA A 35 -1.51 -13.71 0.76
N GLU A 36 -2.60 -12.95 0.62
CA GLU A 36 -3.60 -13.17 -0.43
C GLU A 36 -3.01 -12.98 -1.84
N ALA A 37 -2.13 -12.00 -2.04
CA ALA A 37 -1.45 -11.80 -3.32
C ALA A 37 -0.57 -13.00 -3.71
N PHE A 38 0.19 -13.53 -2.76
CA PHE A 38 1.00 -14.73 -2.97
C PHE A 38 0.16 -16.00 -3.12
N ALA A 39 -0.96 -16.14 -2.40
CA ALA A 39 -1.90 -17.24 -2.60
C ALA A 39 -2.47 -17.26 -4.03
N ARG A 40 -2.79 -16.08 -4.57
CA ARG A 40 -3.23 -15.91 -5.97
C ARG A 40 -2.12 -16.13 -6.99
N ALA A 41 -0.86 -15.88 -6.63
CA ALA A 41 0.29 -16.22 -7.44
C ALA A 41 0.49 -17.74 -7.48
N LEU A 42 0.42 -18.41 -6.32
CA LEU A 42 0.54 -19.86 -6.19
C LEU A 42 -0.52 -20.58 -7.03
N ALA A 43 -1.77 -20.12 -6.98
CA ALA A 43 -2.86 -20.68 -7.79
C ALA A 43 -2.62 -20.57 -9.32
N ARG A 44 -1.76 -19.63 -9.75
CA ARG A 44 -1.38 -19.41 -11.16
C ARG A 44 -0.03 -20.01 -11.53
N TRP A 45 0.75 -20.48 -10.55
CA TRP A 45 2.11 -20.99 -10.72
C TRP A 45 2.27 -22.16 -11.71
N PRO A 46 1.33 -23.13 -11.80
CA PRO A 46 1.44 -24.22 -12.76
C PRO A 46 1.38 -23.78 -14.24
N ALA A 47 0.99 -22.53 -14.52
CA ALA A 47 0.80 -22.03 -15.88
C ALA A 47 2.03 -21.33 -16.50
N GLY A 48 3.22 -21.43 -15.89
CA GLY A 48 4.46 -20.93 -16.50
C GLY A 48 4.54 -19.40 -16.57
N ALA A 49 3.99 -18.70 -15.59
CA ALA A 49 3.98 -17.25 -15.59
C ALA A 49 5.33 -16.68 -15.15
N ALA A 50 6.22 -16.46 -16.11
CA ALA A 50 7.07 -15.28 -16.06
C ALA A 50 6.13 -14.06 -16.08
N LEU A 51 5.66 -13.64 -14.90
CA LEU A 51 4.93 -12.39 -14.79
C LEU A 51 5.89 -11.28 -15.20
N ASP A 52 5.58 -10.54 -16.26
CA ASP A 52 6.28 -9.30 -16.54
C ASP A 52 6.13 -8.37 -15.33
N SER A 53 7.24 -8.12 -14.63
CA SER A 53 7.27 -7.40 -13.35
C SER A 53 6.42 -8.04 -12.24
N PRO A 54 6.86 -9.17 -11.64
CA PRO A 54 6.09 -9.92 -10.64
C PRO A 54 5.76 -9.08 -9.40
N VAL A 55 6.68 -8.20 -9.00
CA VAL A 55 6.49 -7.27 -7.88
C VAL A 55 5.32 -6.34 -8.15
N THR A 56 5.24 -5.74 -9.33
CA THR A 56 4.14 -4.82 -9.69
C THR A 56 2.79 -5.51 -9.67
N TRP A 57 2.73 -6.74 -10.18
CA TRP A 57 1.51 -7.54 -10.15
C TRP A 57 1.10 -7.89 -8.70
N LEU A 58 2.04 -8.37 -7.88
CA LEU A 58 1.79 -8.71 -6.47
C LEU A 58 1.31 -7.49 -5.68
N LEU A 59 1.95 -6.32 -5.87
CA LEU A 59 1.51 -5.06 -5.28
C LEU A 59 0.07 -4.78 -5.71
N LYS A 60 -0.22 -4.76 -7.01
CA LYS A 60 -1.58 -4.49 -7.51
C LYS A 60 -2.62 -5.42 -6.89
N VAL A 61 -2.32 -6.71 -6.73
CA VAL A 61 -3.24 -7.67 -6.10
C VAL A 61 -3.43 -7.37 -4.62
N ALA A 62 -2.34 -7.23 -3.85
CA ALA A 62 -2.40 -6.93 -2.41
C ALA A 62 -3.18 -5.64 -2.14
N LEU A 63 -2.94 -4.61 -2.95
CA LEU A 63 -3.59 -3.31 -2.83
C LEU A 63 -5.08 -3.38 -3.19
N ASN A 64 -5.45 -4.18 -4.18
CA ASN A 64 -6.87 -4.43 -4.44
C ASN A 64 -7.58 -5.11 -3.26
N GLU A 65 -6.89 -5.98 -2.52
CA GLU A 65 -7.44 -6.61 -1.32
C GLU A 65 -7.64 -5.61 -0.18
N VAL A 66 -6.66 -4.74 0.05
CA VAL A 66 -6.77 -3.62 1.01
C VAL A 66 -7.97 -2.75 0.64
N ARG A 67 -8.11 -2.38 -0.64
CA ARG A 67 -9.24 -1.59 -1.15
C ARG A 67 -10.58 -2.31 -0.92
N SER A 68 -10.66 -3.60 -1.22
CA SER A 68 -11.85 -4.42 -1.00
C SER A 68 -12.25 -4.43 0.48
N ARG A 69 -11.28 -4.60 1.38
CA ARG A 69 -11.49 -4.58 2.82
C ARG A 69 -11.94 -3.23 3.33
N TRP A 70 -11.34 -2.12 2.90
CA TRP A 70 -11.81 -0.79 3.29
C TRP A 70 -13.19 -0.46 2.74
N ARG A 71 -13.53 -0.91 1.52
CA ARG A 71 -14.91 -0.79 1.00
C ARG A 71 -15.90 -1.58 1.84
N ARG A 72 -15.57 -2.82 2.23
CA ARG A 72 -16.38 -3.66 3.12
C ARG A 72 -16.51 -3.05 4.51
N SER A 73 -15.40 -2.69 5.14
CA SER A 73 -15.35 -1.96 6.40
C SER A 73 -16.10 -0.63 6.33
N ARG A 74 -16.16 0.07 5.19
CA ARG A 74 -17.01 1.27 5.02
C ARG A 74 -18.49 0.92 4.98
N LEU A 75 -18.90 -0.14 4.28
CA LEU A 75 -20.30 -0.60 4.27
C LEU A 75 -20.73 -1.02 5.68
N GLU A 76 -19.85 -1.75 6.36
CA GLU A 76 -20.02 -2.21 7.73
C GLU A 76 -19.97 -1.04 8.72
N ARG A 77 -19.02 -0.11 8.62
CA ARG A 77 -18.98 1.14 9.40
C ARG A 77 -20.15 2.06 9.07
N ARG A 78 -20.74 2.06 7.88
CA ARG A 78 -22.02 2.76 7.64
C ARG A 78 -23.18 2.11 8.41
N HIS A 79 -23.12 0.81 8.65
CA HIS A 79 -24.07 0.11 9.52
C HIS A 79 -23.75 0.32 11.02
N LEU A 80 -22.45 0.27 11.37
CA LEU A 80 -21.92 0.37 12.72
C LEU A 80 -21.73 1.81 13.20
N GLN A 81 -21.70 2.86 12.38
CA GLN A 81 -21.63 4.29 12.77
C GLN A 81 -22.87 4.76 13.55
N ARG A 82 -23.78 3.83 13.87
CA ARG A 82 -24.71 3.94 15.00
C ARG A 82 -24.01 3.77 16.38
N LEU A 83 -22.72 3.36 16.44
CA LEU A 83 -21.93 2.96 17.63
C LEU A 83 -20.39 3.12 17.33
N ALA A 84 -19.66 4.04 17.98
CA ALA A 84 -18.21 4.38 17.75
C ALA A 84 -17.20 3.29 18.24
N ALA A 85 -15.84 3.27 18.07
CA ALA A 85 -14.76 4.20 17.64
C ALA A 85 -13.47 3.46 17.09
N GLU A 86 -12.36 4.20 16.87
CA GLU A 86 -11.08 4.03 16.07
C GLU A 86 -10.02 2.96 16.51
N PRO A 87 -9.12 2.43 15.62
CA PRO A 87 -7.96 1.59 16.00
C PRO A 87 -6.55 2.24 15.91
N GLU A 88 -5.59 1.65 16.65
CA GLU A 88 -4.18 2.04 16.89
C GLU A 88 -3.17 1.68 15.76
N ARG A 89 -1.93 2.20 15.85
CA ARG A 89 -0.92 2.34 14.76
C ARG A 89 0.44 1.67 15.06
N HIS A 90 1.11 1.16 14.01
CA HIS A 90 2.52 0.70 14.06
C HIS A 90 3.35 1.22 12.86
N ALA A 91 4.64 1.53 13.07
CA ALA A 91 5.55 2.09 12.07
C ALA A 91 6.57 1.04 11.54
N PRO A 92 6.89 1.00 10.22
CA PRO A 92 7.83 0.03 9.65
C PRO A 92 9.26 0.58 9.39
N ALA A 93 10.26 -0.32 9.35
CA ALA A 93 11.67 -0.10 8.96
C ALA A 93 11.99 -0.64 7.53
N ALA A 94 13.08 -0.19 6.88
CA ALA A 94 13.35 -0.37 5.42
C ALA A 94 14.76 -0.93 5.06
N GLU A 95 14.87 -1.72 3.96
CA GLU A 95 16.10 -2.30 3.32
C GLU A 95 15.89 -2.66 1.80
N PRO A 96 16.94 -2.89 0.94
CA PRO A 96 17.10 -2.12 -0.31
C PRO A 96 16.92 -2.75 -1.71
N ARG A 97 16.17 -2.04 -2.60
CA ARG A 97 16.45 -1.82 -4.05
C ARG A 97 15.47 -0.87 -4.79
N ASP A 98 14.27 -0.61 -4.24
CA ASP A 98 13.28 0.42 -4.68
C ASP A 98 13.21 1.61 -3.68
N ASP A 99 14.34 1.90 -3.05
CA ASP A 99 14.34 2.56 -1.75
C ASP A 99 14.01 4.03 -1.78
N ALA A 100 14.49 4.78 -2.75
CA ALA A 100 14.27 6.22 -2.87
C ALA A 100 12.78 6.61 -2.73
N LEU A 101 11.93 6.02 -3.57
CA LEU A 101 10.50 6.34 -3.60
C LEU A 101 9.79 5.88 -2.33
N TRP A 102 9.96 4.63 -1.91
CA TRP A 102 9.26 4.11 -0.74
C TRP A 102 9.80 4.65 0.59
N ALA A 103 11.09 5.02 0.65
CA ALA A 103 11.66 5.74 1.80
C ALA A 103 11.11 7.17 1.86
N ALA A 104 11.03 7.87 0.72
CA ALA A 104 10.42 9.19 0.66
C ALA A 104 8.93 9.15 1.08
N VAL A 105 8.18 8.13 0.65
CA VAL A 105 6.78 7.91 1.08
C VAL A 105 6.70 7.54 2.56
N ALA A 106 7.61 6.73 3.08
CA ALA A 106 7.67 6.38 4.50
C ALA A 106 7.96 7.60 5.39
N ALA A 107 8.80 8.52 4.91
CA ALA A 107 9.17 9.76 5.59
C ALA A 107 8.06 10.83 5.60
N LEU A 108 6.99 10.66 4.82
CA LEU A 108 5.83 11.55 4.89
C LEU A 108 5.17 11.47 6.28
N PRO A 109 4.58 12.57 6.77
CA PRO A 109 3.64 12.51 7.88
C PRO A 109 2.57 11.46 7.57
N GLU A 110 2.11 10.74 8.59
CA GLU A 110 1.20 9.60 8.44
C GLU A 110 0.01 9.90 7.51
N ARG A 111 -0.60 11.07 7.67
CA ARG A 111 -1.71 11.54 6.82
C ARG A 111 -1.33 11.59 5.35
N GLY A 112 -0.14 12.12 5.06
CA GLY A 112 0.42 12.21 3.72
C GLY A 112 0.65 10.83 3.13
N ARG A 113 1.27 9.93 3.90
CA ARG A 113 1.52 8.54 3.50
C ARG A 113 0.23 7.80 3.17
N GLN A 114 -0.74 7.84 4.08
CA GLN A 114 -2.07 7.25 3.88
C GLN A 114 -2.72 7.82 2.62
N VAL A 115 -2.86 9.14 2.51
CA VAL A 115 -3.54 9.78 1.38
C VAL A 115 -2.84 9.48 0.04
N VAL A 116 -1.51 9.45 0.00
CA VAL A 116 -0.72 9.07 -1.18
C VAL A 116 -0.98 7.62 -1.57
N ALA A 117 -0.91 6.70 -0.61
CA ALA A 117 -1.18 5.29 -0.89
C ALA A 117 -2.63 5.04 -1.32
N MET A 118 -3.59 5.61 -0.59
CA MET A 118 -4.99 5.54 -0.96
C MET A 118 -5.22 6.04 -2.39
N ARG A 119 -4.52 7.11 -2.80
CA ARG A 119 -4.68 7.70 -4.13
C ARG A 119 -3.96 6.95 -5.25
N TYR A 120 -2.67 6.72 -5.10
CA TYR A 120 -1.79 6.28 -6.20
C TYR A 120 -1.57 4.78 -6.26
N VAL A 121 -1.88 4.11 -5.15
CA VAL A 121 -1.54 2.71 -4.93
C VAL A 121 -2.84 1.90 -4.85
N LEU A 122 -3.90 2.50 -4.29
CA LEU A 122 -5.24 1.92 -4.13
C LEU A 122 -6.30 2.53 -5.05
N ASP A 123 -5.90 3.46 -5.92
CA ASP A 123 -6.76 4.12 -6.93
C ASP A 123 -8.05 4.76 -6.37
N LEU A 124 -8.07 5.16 -5.10
CA LEU A 124 -9.23 5.84 -4.52
C LEU A 124 -9.34 7.28 -5.04
N THR A 125 -10.58 7.72 -5.21
CA THR A 125 -10.91 9.12 -5.49
C THR A 125 -10.82 9.97 -4.21
N GLU A 126 -10.57 11.27 -4.33
CA GLU A 126 -10.52 12.16 -3.14
C GLU A 126 -11.75 12.06 -2.23
N PRO A 127 -13.00 11.97 -2.75
CA PRO A 127 -14.17 11.75 -1.90
C PRO A 127 -14.15 10.41 -1.15
N GLU A 128 -13.68 9.34 -1.80
CA GLU A 128 -13.57 8.03 -1.16
C GLU A 128 -12.53 8.00 -0.05
N ILE A 129 -11.41 8.70 -0.27
CA ILE A 129 -10.33 8.90 0.71
C ILE A 129 -10.84 9.74 1.88
N ALA A 130 -11.52 10.85 1.59
CA ALA A 130 -12.10 11.75 2.59
C ALA A 130 -13.05 10.99 3.53
N ALA A 131 -13.95 10.20 2.95
CA ALA A 131 -14.89 9.38 3.69
C ALA A 131 -14.22 8.17 4.38
N ALA A 132 -13.10 7.64 3.87
CA ALA A 132 -12.36 6.55 4.52
C ALA A 132 -11.59 7.04 5.76
N LEU A 133 -11.07 8.27 5.69
CA LEU A 133 -10.19 8.85 6.69
C LEU A 133 -10.91 9.84 7.63
N GLY A 134 -12.22 9.98 7.54
CA GLY A 134 -13.01 10.90 8.38
C GLY A 134 -12.64 12.38 8.25
N ILE A 135 -12.20 12.82 7.06
CA ILE A 135 -11.82 14.22 6.79
C ILE A 135 -12.55 14.81 5.60
N THR A 136 -12.41 16.13 5.43
CA THR A 136 -12.94 16.83 4.27
C THR A 136 -12.14 16.50 3.00
N ARG A 137 -12.82 16.56 1.85
CA ARG A 137 -12.15 16.46 0.54
C ARG A 137 -11.06 17.53 0.36
N GLY A 138 -11.28 18.74 0.87
CA GLY A 138 -10.27 19.81 0.85
C GLY A 138 -9.01 19.45 1.65
N THR A 139 -9.17 18.76 2.79
CA THR A 139 -8.06 18.21 3.57
C THR A 139 -7.31 17.13 2.77
N VAL A 140 -8.01 16.26 2.04
CA VAL A 140 -7.38 15.27 1.16
C VAL A 140 -6.56 15.95 0.06
N ALA A 141 -7.15 16.89 -0.68
CA ALA A 141 -6.49 17.60 -1.77
C ALA A 141 -5.24 18.38 -1.29
N SER A 142 -5.37 19.11 -0.18
CA SER A 142 -4.24 19.84 0.42
C SER A 142 -3.15 18.92 0.99
N THR A 143 -3.53 17.74 1.49
CA THR A 143 -2.58 16.72 1.95
C THR A 143 -1.86 16.08 0.77
N LEU A 144 -2.55 15.74 -0.33
CA LEU A 144 -1.95 15.26 -1.57
C LEU A 144 -0.97 16.27 -2.14
N SER A 145 -1.36 17.54 -2.20
CA SER A 145 -0.49 18.61 -2.72
C SER A 145 0.81 18.71 -1.93
N ARG A 146 0.72 18.80 -0.59
CA ARG A 146 1.90 18.84 0.29
C ARG A 146 2.75 17.58 0.21
N ALA A 147 2.13 16.42 0.18
CA ALA A 147 2.85 15.15 0.06
C ALA A 147 3.62 15.06 -1.27
N ARG A 148 3.01 15.45 -2.40
CA ARG A 148 3.71 15.51 -3.69
C ARG A 148 4.89 16.47 -3.67
N GLN A 149 4.75 17.65 -3.07
CA GLN A 149 5.86 18.60 -2.95
C GLN A 149 7.01 18.03 -2.11
N GLN A 150 6.70 17.34 -1.01
CA GLN A 150 7.71 16.68 -0.17
C GLN A 150 8.40 15.53 -0.91
N LEU A 151 7.65 14.69 -1.61
CA LEU A 151 8.19 13.60 -2.42
C LEU A 151 9.06 14.11 -3.56
N ALA A 152 8.61 15.13 -4.30
CA ALA A 152 9.40 15.75 -5.37
C ALA A 152 10.72 16.30 -4.82
N THR A 153 10.67 17.02 -3.69
CA THR A 153 11.87 17.55 -3.04
C THR A 153 12.84 16.44 -2.59
N ALA A 154 12.32 15.34 -2.05
CA ALA A 154 13.13 14.22 -1.59
C ALA A 154 13.83 13.51 -2.75
N LEU A 155 13.11 13.27 -3.85
CA LEU A 155 13.63 12.56 -5.02
C LEU A 155 14.61 13.41 -5.86
N THR A 156 14.40 14.72 -5.97
CA THR A 156 15.33 15.61 -6.68
C THR A 156 16.69 15.75 -5.97
N ARG A 157 16.75 15.56 -4.64
CA ARG A 157 18.01 15.59 -3.88
C ARG A 157 18.88 14.34 -4.08
N GLU A 158 18.30 13.23 -4.54
CA GLU A 158 19.03 12.00 -4.84
C GLU A 158 19.53 11.93 -6.30
N GLU A 159 19.03 12.78 -7.19
CA GLU A 159 19.43 12.83 -8.62
C GLU A 159 20.68 13.67 -8.91
N THR A 160 21.33 14.25 -7.89
CA THR A 160 22.59 14.99 -8.08
C THR A 160 23.79 14.09 -7.73
N PRO A 161 24.56 13.60 -8.71
CA PRO A 161 25.79 12.83 -8.48
C PRO A 161 26.94 13.71 -7.96
#